data_AF-A0A3L7MY89-F1
#
_entry.id   AF-A0A3L7MY89-F1
#
_cell.length_a   1.000
_cell.length_b   1.000
_cell.length_c   1.000
_cell.angle_alpha   90.00
_cell.angle_beta   90.00
_cell.angle_gamma   90.00
#
_symmetry.space_group_name_H-M   'P 1'
#
loop_
_entity.id
_entity.type
_entity.pdbx_description
1 polymer ?
#
loop_
_entity_poly.entity_id
_entity_poly.type
_entity_poly.pdbx_seq_one_letter_code
_entity_poly.pdbx_strand_id
1 'polypeptide(L)'
;MNWRATMILGVMFVGWTCVASLLWSCGPRIEYRVRPGFTTKSDIPDEVVLEDGTIIRYLELTEYLARQNGEQRKAREAAGQVDADGSNGGGGGFVSWEEHDDGTVRMQAERSEQIVTLTMRAFREERYAELWDQLVSKGVRQRAADEGEPRIGPDRARERFVEWCAKRRTDVMTLLNRMSFAFSSNAVIYDRLAPGLTRMRLAPQITGDFKFRSVEVFSEHTPEGQRIYLGGIR
;
A
#
# COMPACT_ATOMS: atom_id res chain seq x y z
N MET A 1 65.24 -54.55 -39.27
CA MET A 1 65.93 -54.11 -38.04
C MET A 1 64.93 -53.33 -37.19
N ASN A 2 64.68 -53.84 -35.97
CA ASN A 2 64.29 -53.19 -34.71
C ASN A 2 63.11 -52.18 -34.68
N TRP A 3 62.22 -52.13 -33.70
CA TRP A 3 61.74 -53.01 -32.63
C TRP A 3 60.60 -52.20 -31.94
N ARG A 4 59.52 -52.88 -31.56
CA ARG A 4 58.67 -52.67 -30.36
C ARG A 4 57.93 -51.35 -30.08
N ALA A 5 56.61 -51.50 -29.96
CA ALA A 5 55.74 -50.78 -29.02
C ALA A 5 56.10 -51.12 -27.55
N THR A 6 55.86 -50.20 -26.59
CA THR A 6 55.26 -50.42 -25.24
C THR A 6 55.08 -49.06 -24.51
N MET A 7 53.96 -48.93 -23.80
CA MET A 7 53.49 -47.89 -22.86
C MET A 7 54.48 -47.45 -21.75
N ILE A 8 54.23 -46.29 -21.14
CA ILE A 8 54.08 -45.97 -19.68
C ILE A 8 53.82 -44.45 -19.56
N LEU A 9 52.59 -44.01 -19.23
CA LEU A 9 52.13 -43.53 -17.92
C LEU A 9 53.00 -42.42 -17.26
N GLY A 10 52.50 -41.19 -17.18
CA GLY A 10 53.11 -40.09 -16.44
C GLY A 10 52.11 -38.96 -16.16
N VAL A 11 51.73 -38.84 -14.90
CA VAL A 11 50.73 -37.95 -14.27
C VAL A 11 51.29 -36.54 -14.05
N MET A 12 50.46 -35.48 -14.18
CA MET A 12 50.36 -34.27 -13.30
C MET A 12 49.62 -33.15 -14.08
N PHE A 13 48.34 -32.88 -13.83
CA PHE A 13 47.80 -31.92 -12.84
C PHE A 13 48.33 -30.48 -12.95
N VAL A 14 47.37 -29.53 -12.98
CA VAL A 14 47.40 -28.12 -12.53
C VAL A 14 47.07 -27.07 -13.60
N GLY A 15 45.92 -26.40 -13.38
CA GLY A 15 45.54 -25.06 -13.86
C GLY A 15 44.35 -25.11 -14.85
N TRP A 16 43.07 -25.13 -14.48
CA TRP A 16 42.30 -24.44 -13.44
C TRP A 16 42.59 -22.94 -13.32
N THR A 17 41.51 -22.15 -13.31
CA THR A 17 41.40 -20.66 -13.26
C THR A 17 41.57 -19.99 -14.63
N CYS A 18 40.57 -19.33 -15.23
CA CYS A 18 39.68 -18.31 -14.66
C CYS A 18 38.21 -18.49 -15.07
N VAL A 19 37.42 -19.18 -14.23
CA VAL A 19 35.97 -18.93 -14.11
C VAL A 19 35.75 -18.49 -12.69
N ALA A 20 35.75 -17.18 -12.44
CA ALA A 20 35.15 -16.54 -11.27
C ALA A 20 35.48 -15.05 -11.29
N SER A 21 34.51 -14.22 -11.63
CA SER A 21 34.31 -12.88 -11.04
C SER A 21 32.94 -12.32 -11.47
N LEU A 22 31.89 -13.13 -11.31
CA LEU A 22 30.54 -12.62 -11.12
C LEU A 22 30.14 -12.98 -9.68
N LEU A 23 30.90 -12.46 -8.72
CA LEU A 23 30.42 -12.44 -7.34
C LEU A 23 29.29 -11.43 -7.32
N TRP A 24 28.09 -11.99 -7.31
CA TRP A 24 26.86 -11.32 -7.01
C TRP A 24 27.06 -10.36 -5.84
N SER A 25 26.70 -9.10 -6.05
CA SER A 25 26.30 -8.19 -4.97
C SER A 25 25.00 -8.74 -4.36
N CYS A 26 25.09 -9.78 -3.54
CA CYS A 26 23.97 -10.33 -2.81
C CYS A 26 24.34 -10.35 -1.32
N GLY A 27 24.30 -9.18 -0.69
CA GLY A 27 24.17 -9.14 0.77
C GLY A 27 22.85 -9.81 1.18
N PRO A 28 22.77 -10.39 2.39
CA PRO A 28 21.53 -11.00 2.86
C PRO A 28 20.40 -9.98 2.79
N ARG A 29 19.24 -10.40 2.28
CA ARG A 29 18.06 -9.53 2.20
C ARG A 29 17.59 -9.27 3.63
N ILE A 30 17.69 -8.03 4.09
CA ILE A 30 17.22 -7.65 5.43
C ILE A 30 15.80 -7.08 5.30
N GLU A 31 14.85 -7.70 6.00
CA GLU A 31 13.46 -7.23 6.06
C GLU A 31 13.15 -6.72 7.47
N TYR A 32 12.81 -5.44 7.58
CA TYR A 32 12.44 -4.84 8.87
C TYR A 32 10.96 -5.03 9.14
N ARG A 33 10.61 -5.50 10.33
CA ARG A 33 9.21 -5.69 10.75
C ARG A 33 8.99 -5.12 12.14
N VAL A 34 7.77 -4.69 12.43
CA VAL A 34 7.39 -4.29 13.78
C VAL A 34 7.17 -5.56 14.62
N ARG A 35 7.73 -5.58 15.83
CA ARG A 35 7.47 -6.65 16.79
C ARG A 35 5.97 -6.70 17.13
N PRO A 36 5.30 -7.86 16.99
CA PRO A 36 3.91 -7.98 17.41
C PRO A 36 3.75 -7.68 18.91
N GLY A 37 2.82 -6.80 19.28
CA GLY A 37 2.68 -6.28 20.65
C GLY A 37 2.32 -7.31 21.74
N PHE A 38 2.04 -8.56 21.35
CA PHE A 38 1.80 -9.68 22.27
C PHE A 38 3.03 -10.58 22.48
N THR A 39 4.17 -10.25 21.87
CA THR A 39 5.42 -11.03 21.96
C THR A 39 6.53 -10.23 22.62
N THR A 40 7.27 -10.85 23.51
CA THR A 40 8.43 -10.26 24.18
C THR A 40 9.73 -10.58 23.44
N LYS A 41 10.84 -9.90 23.78
CA LYS A 41 12.17 -10.22 23.22
C LYS A 41 12.64 -11.65 23.54
N SER A 42 12.13 -12.24 24.62
CA SER A 42 12.36 -13.64 24.96
C SER A 42 11.61 -14.61 24.05
N ASP A 43 10.48 -14.21 23.47
CA ASP A 43 9.65 -15.08 22.61
C ASP A 43 10.11 -15.04 21.14
N ILE A 44 10.60 -13.88 20.68
CA ILE A 44 11.12 -13.69 19.32
C ILE A 44 12.41 -12.86 19.41
N PRO A 45 13.57 -13.37 18.96
CA PRO A 45 14.80 -12.58 18.96
C PRO A 45 14.69 -11.35 18.03
N ASP A 46 15.52 -10.34 18.27
CA ASP A 46 15.52 -9.11 17.45
C ASP A 46 15.90 -9.38 15.98
N GLU A 47 16.53 -10.52 15.69
CA GLU A 47 16.85 -10.99 14.34
C GLU A 47 16.50 -12.47 14.16
N VAL A 48 15.82 -12.79 13.05
CA VAL A 48 15.49 -14.15 12.65
C VAL A 48 16.04 -14.37 11.23
N VAL A 49 16.94 -15.34 11.08
CA VAL A 49 17.46 -15.74 9.77
C VAL A 49 16.57 -16.86 9.22
N LEU A 50 15.97 -16.63 8.06
CA LEU A 50 15.18 -17.61 7.34
C LEU A 50 16.08 -18.56 6.54
N GLU A 51 15.52 -19.72 6.14
CA GLU A 51 16.23 -20.75 5.38
C GLU A 51 16.76 -20.26 4.02
N ASP A 52 16.14 -19.22 3.46
CA ASP A 52 16.55 -18.57 2.20
C ASP A 52 17.68 -17.53 2.39
N GLY A 53 18.18 -17.35 3.61
CA GLY A 53 19.20 -16.36 3.96
C GLY A 53 18.67 -14.95 4.20
N THR A 54 17.35 -14.74 4.17
CA THR A 54 16.71 -13.46 4.51
C THR A 54 16.78 -13.24 6.03
N ILE A 55 17.18 -12.04 6.46
CA ILE A 55 17.25 -11.66 7.88
C ILE A 55 16.04 -10.78 8.18
N ILE A 56 15.09 -11.28 8.97
CA ILE A 56 14.00 -10.46 9.51
C ILE A 56 14.52 -9.78 10.77
N ARG A 57 14.57 -8.43 10.79
CA ARG A 57 14.92 -7.65 11.98
C ARG A 57 13.67 -7.01 12.57
N TYR A 58 13.34 -7.39 13.81
CA TYR A 58 12.19 -6.87 14.53
C TYR A 58 12.55 -5.56 15.25
N LEU A 59 11.85 -4.49 14.90
CA LEU A 59 12.03 -3.16 15.46
C LEU A 59 10.86 -2.81 16.39
N GLU A 60 11.15 -1.94 17.35
CA GLU A 60 10.11 -1.22 18.08
C GLU A 60 9.37 -0.27 17.12
N LEU A 61 8.08 -0.05 17.37
CA LEU A 61 7.21 0.75 16.49
C LEU A 61 7.79 2.15 16.22
N THR A 62 8.38 2.77 17.25
CA THR A 62 9.01 4.08 17.14
C THR A 62 10.25 4.07 16.24
N GLU A 63 11.09 3.04 16.32
CA GLU A 63 12.27 2.90 15.47
C GLU A 63 11.88 2.57 14.02
N TYR A 64 10.87 1.72 13.83
CA TYR A 64 10.35 1.38 12.50
C TYR A 64 9.82 2.64 11.79
N LEU A 65 9.02 3.46 12.48
CA LEU A 65 8.51 4.73 11.93
C LEU A 65 9.64 5.72 11.64
N ALA A 66 10.65 5.82 12.51
CA ALA A 66 11.81 6.68 12.28
C ALA A 66 12.60 6.27 11.02
N ARG A 67 12.77 4.96 10.80
CA ARG A 67 13.42 4.43 9.59
C ARG A 67 12.58 4.63 8.34
N GLN A 68 11.29 4.37 8.39
CA GLN A 68 10.40 4.60 7.25
C GLN A 68 10.39 6.08 6.85
N ASN A 69 10.34 6.99 7.82
CA ASN A 69 10.45 8.43 7.57
C ASN A 69 11.83 8.79 6.98
N GLY A 70 12.91 8.17 7.46
CA GLY A 70 14.25 8.35 6.92
C GLY A 70 14.43 7.81 5.49
N GLU A 71 13.83 6.67 5.16
CA GLU A 71 13.81 6.11 3.80
C GLU A 71 12.96 6.95 2.86
N GLN A 72 11.83 7.46 3.33
CA GLN A 72 11.03 8.44 2.59
C GLN A 72 11.80 9.73 2.35
N ARG A 73 12.58 10.21 3.34
CA ARG A 73 13.43 11.39 3.17
C ARG A 73 14.55 11.14 2.16
N LYS A 74 15.23 10.00 2.23
CA LYS A 74 16.24 9.59 1.24
C LYS A 74 15.66 9.42 -0.17
N ALA A 75 14.43 8.90 -0.29
CA ALA A 75 13.74 8.79 -1.57
C ALA A 75 13.39 10.16 -2.17
N ARG A 76 13.00 11.13 -1.31
CA ARG A 76 12.77 12.53 -1.71
C ARG A 76 14.07 13.24 -2.10
N GLU A 77 15.13 13.07 -1.32
CA GLU A 77 16.48 13.58 -1.61
C GLU A 77 17.01 13.00 -2.94
N ALA A 78 16.84 11.70 -3.19
CA ALA A 78 17.21 11.03 -4.44
C ALA A 78 16.35 11.46 -5.64
N ALA A 79 15.12 11.91 -5.40
CA ALA A 79 14.23 12.49 -6.40
C ALA A 79 14.51 13.98 -6.67
N GLY A 80 15.55 14.56 -6.05
CA GLY A 80 15.93 15.96 -6.24
C GLY A 80 15.01 16.97 -5.55
N GLN A 81 14.19 16.53 -4.59
CA GLN A 81 13.44 17.45 -3.72
C GLN A 81 14.37 17.92 -2.59
N VAL A 82 14.77 19.20 -2.66
CA VAL A 82 15.53 19.86 -1.61
C VAL A 82 14.58 20.15 -0.44
N ASP A 83 14.88 19.64 0.75
CA ASP A 83 14.18 20.01 1.97
C ASP A 83 14.41 21.52 2.21
N ALA A 84 13.34 22.31 2.07
CA ALA A 84 13.35 23.69 2.50
C ALA A 84 13.41 23.70 4.04
N ASP A 85 14.55 24.16 4.52
CA ASP A 85 14.87 24.45 5.91
C ASP A 85 13.73 25.21 6.60
N GLY A 86 13.57 24.95 7.90
CA GLY A 86 12.47 25.43 8.72
C GLY A 86 12.31 26.95 8.64
N SER A 87 11.25 27.39 7.97
CA SER A 87 10.78 28.77 8.06
C SER A 87 9.28 28.78 8.24
N ASN A 88 8.90 29.36 9.37
CA ASN A 88 7.55 29.65 9.78
C ASN A 88 6.97 30.70 8.81
N GLY A 89 6.09 30.32 7.88
CA GLY A 89 5.43 31.26 6.99
C GLY A 89 4.73 30.64 5.77
N GLY A 90 3.40 30.49 5.86
CA GLY A 90 2.45 30.60 4.74
C GLY A 90 2.73 29.80 3.46
N GLY A 91 2.58 28.47 3.51
CA GLY A 91 2.47 27.63 2.32
C GLY A 91 1.65 26.39 2.67
N GLY A 92 0.37 26.37 2.28
CA GLY A 92 -0.58 25.33 2.69
C GLY A 92 -0.09 23.94 2.31
N GLY A 93 0.27 23.13 3.32
CA GLY A 93 0.53 21.71 3.11
C GLY A 93 -0.72 21.01 2.56
N PHE A 94 -0.55 19.88 1.86
CA PHE A 94 -1.68 19.09 1.38
C PHE A 94 -2.56 18.65 2.56
N VAL A 95 -3.77 19.19 2.63
CA VAL A 95 -4.79 18.80 3.61
C VAL A 95 -5.77 17.86 2.92
N SER A 96 -5.84 16.61 3.40
CA SER A 96 -6.75 15.60 2.82
C SER A 96 -8.22 15.81 3.20
N TRP A 97 -8.47 16.54 4.31
CA TRP A 97 -9.78 16.90 4.82
C TRP A 97 -9.74 18.32 5.37
N GLU A 98 -10.42 19.24 4.71
CA GLU A 98 -10.53 20.64 5.12
C GLU A 98 -12.00 20.94 5.42
N GLU A 99 -12.27 21.48 6.60
CA GLU A 99 -13.60 21.93 7.01
C GLU A 99 -13.58 23.45 7.04
N HIS A 100 -14.52 24.07 6.35
CA HIS A 100 -14.65 25.51 6.25
C HIS A 100 -15.62 26.03 7.33
N ASP A 101 -15.54 27.34 7.60
CA ASP A 101 -16.36 27.99 8.64
C ASP A 101 -17.87 27.90 8.39
N ASP A 102 -18.28 27.65 7.14
CA ASP A 102 -19.68 27.44 6.73
C ASP A 102 -20.16 25.98 6.92
N GLY A 103 -19.32 25.10 7.45
CA GLY A 103 -19.58 23.68 7.67
C GLY A 103 -19.42 22.80 6.42
N THR A 104 -19.03 23.39 5.28
CA THR A 104 -18.68 22.63 4.08
C THR A 104 -17.33 21.94 4.28
N VAL A 105 -17.17 20.78 3.61
CA VAL A 105 -15.96 19.98 3.69
C VAL A 105 -15.39 19.75 2.31
N ARG A 106 -14.07 19.86 2.18
CA ARG A 106 -13.29 19.44 1.03
C ARG A 106 -12.48 18.21 1.36
N MET A 107 -12.61 17.17 0.55
CA MET A 107 -11.91 15.89 0.67
C MET A 107 -11.04 15.64 -0.56
N GLN A 108 -9.79 15.24 -0.35
CA GLN A 108 -8.89 14.86 -1.43
C GLN A 108 -7.88 13.82 -0.96
N ALA A 109 -7.54 12.88 -1.84
CA ALA A 109 -6.57 11.83 -1.57
C ALA A 109 -5.52 11.79 -2.68
N GLU A 110 -4.25 11.68 -2.28
CA GLU A 110 -3.10 11.42 -3.16
C GLU A 110 -2.60 9.98 -2.99
N ARG A 111 -2.99 9.31 -1.89
CA ARG A 111 -2.60 7.94 -1.57
C ARG A 111 -3.80 7.04 -1.27
N SER A 112 -3.66 5.75 -1.54
CA SER A 112 -4.73 4.76 -1.37
C SER A 112 -5.18 4.62 0.09
N GLU A 113 -4.25 4.74 1.03
CA GLU A 113 -4.54 4.65 2.47
C GLU A 113 -5.37 5.85 2.95
N GLN A 114 -5.20 7.01 2.30
CA GLN A 114 -6.01 8.20 2.60
C GLN A 114 -7.47 7.98 2.21
N ILE A 115 -7.77 7.25 1.13
CA ILE A 115 -9.16 6.90 0.79
C ILE A 115 -9.83 6.13 1.92
N VAL A 116 -9.14 5.14 2.52
CA VAL A 116 -9.70 4.38 3.66
C VAL A 116 -10.00 5.33 4.81
N THR A 117 -9.05 6.20 5.17
CA THR A 117 -9.18 7.12 6.30
C THR A 117 -10.30 8.16 6.08
N LEU A 118 -10.37 8.76 4.89
CA LEU A 118 -11.39 9.73 4.53
C LEU A 118 -12.78 9.09 4.46
N THR A 119 -12.87 7.89 3.87
CA THR A 119 -14.13 7.12 3.84
C THR A 119 -14.59 6.80 5.25
N MET A 120 -13.70 6.37 6.16
CA MET A 120 -14.04 6.15 7.57
C MET A 120 -14.56 7.42 8.24
N ARG A 121 -13.94 8.58 7.97
CA ARG A 121 -14.38 9.85 8.54
C ARG A 121 -15.76 10.25 8.00
N ALA A 122 -15.97 10.16 6.69
CA ALA A 122 -17.27 10.41 6.08
C ALA A 122 -18.38 9.49 6.61
N PHE A 123 -18.08 8.21 6.89
CA PHE A 123 -19.04 7.29 7.50
C PHE A 123 -19.32 7.58 9.00
N ARG A 124 -18.33 8.09 9.73
CA ARG A 124 -18.52 8.49 11.14
C ARG A 124 -19.38 9.75 11.24
N GLU A 125 -19.11 10.73 10.39
CA GLU A 125 -19.79 12.04 10.35
C GLU A 125 -21.03 12.06 9.45
N GLU A 126 -21.38 10.92 8.84
CA GLU A 126 -22.54 10.76 7.95
C GLU A 126 -22.55 11.69 6.72
N ARG A 127 -21.37 12.17 6.32
CA ARG A 127 -21.12 12.99 5.11
C ARG A 127 -21.04 12.14 3.83
N TYR A 128 -22.06 11.30 3.60
CA TYR A 128 -22.10 10.35 2.48
C TYR A 128 -22.27 11.02 1.12
N ALA A 129 -23.01 12.13 1.12
CA ALA A 129 -23.24 12.99 -0.02
C ALA A 129 -21.92 13.54 -0.56
N GLU A 130 -21.13 14.14 0.32
CA GLU A 130 -19.82 14.72 0.00
C GLU A 130 -18.81 13.63 -0.40
N LEU A 131 -18.86 12.46 0.25
CA LEU A 131 -18.08 11.29 -0.14
C LEU A 131 -18.35 10.89 -1.61
N TRP A 132 -19.63 10.84 -2.01
CA TRP A 132 -20.03 10.58 -3.39
C TRP A 132 -19.51 11.65 -4.34
N ASP A 133 -19.75 12.92 -4.00
CA ASP A 133 -19.49 14.04 -4.90
C ASP A 133 -17.99 14.25 -5.14
N GLN A 134 -17.15 13.99 -4.13
CA GLN A 134 -15.74 14.37 -4.12
C GLN A 134 -14.77 13.20 -4.26
N LEU A 135 -15.05 12.06 -3.62
CA LEU A 135 -14.09 10.94 -3.57
C LEU A 135 -14.50 9.75 -4.45
N VAL A 136 -15.76 9.60 -4.85
CA VAL A 136 -16.13 8.54 -5.80
C VAL A 136 -15.74 8.92 -7.22
N SER A 137 -15.02 8.00 -7.89
CA SER A 137 -14.53 8.25 -9.25
C SER A 137 -15.65 8.60 -10.22
N LYS A 138 -15.37 9.49 -11.17
CA LYS A 138 -16.35 9.92 -12.19
C LYS A 138 -16.93 8.73 -12.95
N GLY A 139 -16.10 7.74 -13.28
CA GLY A 139 -16.53 6.52 -13.99
C GLY A 139 -17.51 5.67 -13.17
N VAL A 140 -17.34 5.57 -11.85
CA VAL A 140 -18.31 4.87 -10.98
C VAL A 140 -19.64 5.62 -10.94
N ARG A 141 -19.59 6.95 -10.77
CA ARG A 141 -20.80 7.79 -10.73
C ARG A 141 -21.59 7.70 -12.03
N GLN A 142 -20.91 7.75 -13.17
CA GLN A 142 -21.53 7.61 -14.48
C GLN A 142 -22.20 6.24 -14.65
N ARG A 143 -21.48 5.15 -14.34
CA ARG A 143 -22.05 3.79 -14.42
C ARG A 143 -23.29 3.61 -13.54
N ALA A 144 -23.30 4.20 -12.36
CA ALA A 144 -24.46 4.15 -11.47
C ALA A 144 -25.65 4.95 -12.03
N ALA A 145 -25.40 6.12 -12.63
CA ALA A 145 -26.43 6.94 -13.27
C ALA A 145 -27.06 6.26 -14.50
N ASP A 146 -26.27 5.47 -15.21
CA ASP A 146 -26.68 4.71 -16.40
C ASP A 146 -27.30 3.35 -16.05
N GLU A 147 -27.44 3.01 -14.76
CA GLU A 147 -28.06 1.75 -14.34
C GLU A 147 -29.59 1.76 -14.57
N GLY A 148 -30.14 0.63 -15.02
CA GLY A 148 -31.58 0.43 -15.22
C GLY A 148 -32.14 0.86 -16.59
N GLU A 149 -33.40 0.49 -16.85
CA GLU A 149 -34.15 0.84 -18.06
C GLU A 149 -35.56 1.35 -17.63
N PRO A 150 -35.89 2.64 -17.78
CA PRO A 150 -35.00 3.71 -18.23
C PRO A 150 -33.89 4.02 -17.20
N ARG A 151 -32.81 4.65 -17.67
CA ARG A 151 -31.68 5.11 -16.83
C ARG A 151 -32.18 5.90 -15.62
N ILE A 152 -31.65 5.59 -14.44
CA ILE A 152 -32.09 6.24 -13.19
C ILE A 152 -31.59 7.69 -13.07
N GLY A 153 -30.50 8.04 -13.75
CA GLY A 153 -29.92 9.39 -13.73
C GLY A 153 -29.03 9.67 -12.51
N PRO A 154 -28.32 10.82 -12.52
CA PRO A 154 -27.27 11.14 -11.54
C PRO A 154 -27.81 11.35 -10.11
N ASP A 155 -28.96 12.02 -9.97
CA ASP A 155 -29.54 12.33 -8.66
C ASP A 155 -29.98 11.05 -7.95
N ARG A 156 -30.67 10.16 -8.66
CA ARG A 156 -31.10 8.89 -8.09
C ARG A 156 -29.91 7.96 -7.79
N ALA A 157 -28.87 7.97 -8.60
CA ALA A 157 -27.64 7.23 -8.32
C ALA A 157 -26.96 7.70 -7.02
N ARG A 158 -26.91 9.02 -6.81
CA ARG A 158 -26.40 9.63 -5.58
C ARG A 158 -27.25 9.23 -4.37
N GLU A 159 -28.57 9.32 -4.48
CA GLU A 159 -29.49 8.89 -3.41
C GLU A 159 -29.30 7.41 -3.05
N ARG A 160 -29.23 6.52 -4.05
CA ARG A 160 -28.99 5.09 -3.82
C ARG A 160 -27.65 4.83 -3.13
N PHE A 161 -26.62 5.60 -3.46
CA PHE A 161 -25.33 5.49 -2.78
C PHE A 161 -25.44 5.91 -1.30
N VAL A 162 -26.09 7.04 -1.01
CA VAL A 162 -26.32 7.50 0.37
C VAL A 162 -27.14 6.49 1.17
N GLU A 163 -28.23 5.98 0.59
CA GLU A 163 -29.06 4.90 1.18
C GLU A 163 -28.22 3.64 1.46
N TRP A 164 -27.36 3.25 0.53
CA TRP A 164 -26.46 2.11 0.69
C TRP A 164 -25.45 2.33 1.81
N CYS A 165 -24.81 3.50 1.88
CA CYS A 165 -23.86 3.85 2.93
C CYS A 165 -24.52 3.79 4.32
N ALA A 166 -25.69 4.41 4.47
CA ALA A 166 -26.44 4.40 5.73
C ALA A 166 -26.81 2.96 6.15
N LYS A 167 -27.32 2.14 5.22
CA LYS A 167 -27.71 0.74 5.48
C LYS A 167 -26.52 -0.16 5.81
N ARG A 168 -25.33 0.14 5.28
CA ARG A 168 -24.14 -0.71 5.38
C ARG A 168 -23.09 -0.17 6.35
N ARG A 169 -23.37 0.93 7.06
CA ARG A 169 -22.42 1.65 7.92
C ARG A 169 -21.62 0.73 8.84
N THR A 170 -22.28 -0.14 9.61
CA THR A 170 -21.62 -1.04 10.55
C THR A 170 -20.67 -2.01 9.86
N ASP A 171 -21.13 -2.66 8.80
CA ASP A 171 -20.36 -3.66 8.06
C ASP A 171 -19.15 -3.02 7.34
N VAL A 172 -19.35 -1.84 6.73
CA VAL A 172 -18.29 -1.08 6.07
C VAL A 172 -17.27 -0.57 7.08
N MET A 173 -17.72 0.03 8.19
CA MET A 173 -16.80 0.52 9.24
C MET A 173 -15.98 -0.62 9.85
N THR A 174 -16.55 -1.82 9.99
CA THR A 174 -15.81 -2.99 10.46
C THR A 174 -14.63 -3.30 9.53
N LEU A 175 -14.87 -3.34 8.22
CA LEU A 175 -13.81 -3.55 7.22
C LEU A 175 -12.77 -2.43 7.25
N LEU A 176 -13.20 -1.17 7.19
CA LEU A 176 -12.29 -0.03 7.07
C LEU A 176 -11.42 0.13 8.32
N ASN A 177 -11.99 -0.05 9.52
CA ASN A 177 -11.22 -0.08 10.76
C ASN A 177 -10.14 -1.17 10.69
N ARG A 178 -10.50 -2.38 10.27
CA ARG A 178 -9.53 -3.48 10.17
C ARG A 178 -8.44 -3.19 9.15
N MET A 179 -8.76 -2.61 7.99
CA MET A 179 -7.77 -2.18 7.00
C MET A 179 -6.84 -1.10 7.55
N SER A 180 -7.39 -0.10 8.25
CA SER A 180 -6.61 0.98 8.85
C SER A 180 -5.52 0.46 9.79
N PHE A 181 -5.87 -0.50 10.66
CA PHE A 181 -4.88 -1.20 11.50
C PHE A 181 -3.97 -2.14 10.71
N ALA A 182 -4.45 -2.75 9.63
CA ALA A 182 -3.67 -3.68 8.83
C ALA A 182 -2.57 -2.99 8.00
N PHE A 183 -2.72 -1.70 7.69
CA PHE A 183 -1.66 -0.93 7.00
C PHE A 183 -0.37 -0.85 7.81
N SER A 184 -0.43 -0.78 9.15
CA SER A 184 0.77 -0.76 9.99
C SER A 184 1.44 -2.13 10.15
N SER A 185 0.77 -3.22 9.77
CA SER A 185 1.22 -4.61 9.94
C SER A 185 1.44 -5.35 8.61
N ASN A 186 1.46 -4.63 7.48
CA ASN A 186 1.56 -5.20 6.12
C ASN A 186 0.50 -6.28 5.82
N ALA A 187 -0.64 -6.23 6.50
CA ALA A 187 -1.71 -7.21 6.36
C ALA A 187 -2.81 -6.77 5.36
N VAL A 188 -2.54 -5.73 4.58
CA VAL A 188 -3.31 -5.34 3.40
C VAL A 188 -2.53 -5.71 2.15
N ILE A 189 -3.16 -6.47 1.26
CA ILE A 189 -2.62 -6.86 -0.04
C ILE A 189 -3.17 -5.91 -1.10
N TYR A 190 -2.28 -5.42 -1.96
CA TYR A 190 -2.60 -4.54 -3.07
C TYR A 190 -2.55 -5.33 -4.38
N ASP A 191 -3.71 -5.63 -4.94
CA ASP A 191 -3.82 -6.26 -6.25
C ASP A 191 -4.03 -5.17 -7.32
N ARG A 192 -3.13 -5.08 -8.31
CA ARG A 192 -3.33 -4.20 -9.47
C ARG A 192 -4.22 -4.91 -10.49
N LEU A 193 -5.44 -4.42 -10.67
CA LEU A 193 -6.43 -5.07 -11.54
C LEU A 193 -6.38 -4.55 -12.98
N ALA A 194 -6.07 -3.26 -13.15
CA ALA A 194 -5.95 -2.59 -14.44
C ALA A 194 -5.08 -1.33 -14.29
N PRO A 195 -4.69 -0.65 -15.37
CA PRO A 195 -4.04 0.66 -15.28
C PRO A 195 -4.85 1.62 -14.39
N GLY A 196 -4.23 2.16 -13.36
CA GLY A 196 -4.87 3.04 -12.38
C GLY A 196 -5.82 2.35 -11.38
N LEU A 197 -6.28 1.12 -11.62
CA LEU A 197 -7.19 0.42 -10.69
C LEU A 197 -6.44 -0.52 -9.76
N THR A 198 -6.52 -0.25 -8.46
CA THR A 198 -5.94 -1.06 -7.39
C THR A 198 -7.03 -1.54 -6.45
N ARG A 199 -6.97 -2.81 -6.06
CA ARG A 199 -7.81 -3.38 -5.01
C ARG A 199 -6.96 -3.61 -3.77
N MET A 200 -7.39 -3.03 -2.66
CA MET A 200 -6.87 -3.30 -1.32
C MET A 200 -7.76 -4.37 -0.68
N ARG A 201 -7.16 -5.45 -0.19
CA ARG A 201 -7.87 -6.51 0.55
C ARG A 201 -7.09 -6.94 1.78
N LEU A 202 -7.78 -7.44 2.79
CA LEU A 202 -7.13 -8.04 3.95
C LEU A 202 -6.40 -9.33 3.55
N ALA A 203 -5.28 -9.61 4.19
CA ALA A 203 -4.57 -10.86 3.99
C ALA A 203 -5.42 -12.06 4.46
N PRO A 204 -5.35 -13.22 3.78
CA PRO A 204 -6.22 -14.38 4.05
C PRO A 204 -6.27 -14.78 5.54
N GLN A 205 -5.12 -14.74 6.21
CA GLN A 205 -4.96 -15.12 7.63
C GLN A 205 -5.72 -14.21 8.62
N ILE A 206 -6.10 -12.99 8.21
CA ILE A 206 -6.90 -12.08 9.03
C ILE A 206 -8.27 -11.80 8.43
N THR A 207 -8.65 -12.56 7.40
CA THR A 207 -9.97 -12.45 6.79
C THR A 207 -10.96 -13.19 7.70
N GLY A 208 -11.49 -12.50 8.69
CA GLY A 208 -12.64 -12.98 9.47
C GLY A 208 -13.92 -12.99 8.63
N ASP A 209 -15.06 -13.22 9.29
CA ASP A 209 -16.40 -13.19 8.67
C ASP A 209 -16.87 -11.76 8.34
N PHE A 210 -16.08 -11.03 7.54
CA PHE A 210 -16.44 -9.71 7.07
C PHE A 210 -17.39 -9.82 5.87
N LYS A 211 -18.50 -9.07 5.93
CA LYS A 211 -19.43 -8.95 4.79
C LYS A 211 -18.80 -8.26 3.59
N PHE A 212 -17.94 -7.27 3.85
CA PHE A 212 -17.11 -6.62 2.85
C PHE A 212 -15.65 -7.03 3.06
N ARG A 213 -14.88 -7.20 2.00
CA ARG A 213 -13.52 -7.77 2.06
C ARG A 213 -12.46 -6.94 1.37
N SER A 214 -12.87 -5.95 0.59
CA SER A 214 -11.99 -5.17 -0.27
C SER A 214 -12.48 -3.76 -0.53
N VAL A 215 -11.52 -2.87 -0.80
CA VAL A 215 -11.73 -1.50 -1.26
C VAL A 215 -10.99 -1.34 -2.57
N GLU A 216 -11.70 -0.89 -3.60
CA GLU A 216 -11.11 -0.57 -4.90
C GLU A 216 -10.88 0.93 -4.99
N VAL A 217 -9.74 1.32 -5.57
CA VAL A 217 -9.35 2.70 -5.79
C VAL A 217 -8.85 2.91 -7.20
N PHE A 218 -9.14 4.08 -7.76
CA PHE A 218 -8.64 4.55 -9.04
C PHE A 218 -7.59 5.64 -8.80
N SER A 219 -6.42 5.48 -9.41
CA SER A 219 -5.38 6.48 -9.47
C SER A 219 -5.46 7.20 -10.81
N GLU A 220 -5.61 8.51 -10.75
CA GLU A 220 -5.63 9.40 -11.91
C GLU A 220 -4.50 10.42 -11.76
N HIS A 221 -3.77 10.68 -12.85
CA HIS A 221 -2.78 11.75 -12.86
C HIS A 221 -3.46 13.04 -13.34
N THR A 222 -3.41 14.08 -12.51
CA THR A 222 -3.96 15.40 -12.82
C THR A 222 -2.81 16.41 -12.93
N PRO A 223 -3.02 17.61 -13.53
CA PRO A 223 -2.00 18.65 -13.56
C PRO A 223 -1.49 19.08 -12.18
N GLU A 224 -2.31 18.90 -11.15
CA GLU A 224 -2.01 19.23 -9.75
C GLU A 224 -1.28 18.08 -9.01
N GLY A 225 -1.14 16.92 -9.65
CA GLY A 225 -0.54 15.73 -9.05
C GLY A 225 -1.43 14.49 -9.14
N GLN A 226 -1.01 13.43 -8.45
CA GLN A 226 -1.75 12.18 -8.38
C GLN A 226 -3.00 12.36 -7.52
N ARG A 227 -4.16 11.97 -8.04
CA ARG A 227 -5.40 11.86 -7.27
C ARG A 227 -5.85 10.42 -7.20
N ILE A 228 -6.32 10.03 -6.02
CA ILE A 228 -6.90 8.72 -5.77
C ILE A 228 -8.39 8.91 -5.52
N TYR A 229 -9.20 8.05 -6.12
CA TYR A 229 -10.65 8.03 -6.02
C TYR A 229 -11.13 6.66 -5.55
N LEU A 230 -12.22 6.64 -4.79
CA LEU A 230 -12.94 5.44 -4.42
C LEU A 230 -13.59 4.81 -5.66
N GLY A 231 -13.25 3.55 -5.92
CA GLY A 231 -13.80 2.71 -6.97
C GLY A 231 -14.94 1.82 -6.50
N GLY A 232 -14.92 1.42 -5.22
CA GLY A 232 -15.99 0.64 -4.61
C GLY A 232 -15.55 -0.06 -3.33
N ILE A 233 -16.53 -0.56 -2.58
CA ILE A 233 -16.32 -1.40 -1.39
C ILE A 233 -17.08 -2.70 -1.64
N ARG A 234 -16.36 -3.83 -1.61
CA ARG A 234 -16.90 -5.16 -1.95
C ARG A 234 -16.54 -6.18 -0.91
#